data_AF-A0A0C1NGU3-F1
#
_entry.id   AF-A0A0C1NGU3-F1
#
_cell.length_a   1.000
_cell.length_b   1.000
_cell.length_c   1.000
_cell.angle_alpha   90.00
_cell.angle_beta   90.00
_cell.angle_gamma   90.00
#
_symmetry.space_group_name_H-M   'P 1'
#
loop_
_entity.id
_entity.type
_entity.pdbx_description
1 polymer ?
#
loop_
_entity_poly.entity_id
_entity_poly.type
_entity_poly.pdbx_seq_one_letter_code
_entity_poly.pdbx_strand_id
1 'polypeptide(L)'
;MSLILTNTQQWCKNYEAASAKDKHLLMVEALENAIPPRAIEECDLGMLLVELVDEIDSNNLISDALALIEKVQHQQPDLYAREFQYLDSLRVKYYLFSKQPELLRSCLAQFKNDPVSGIDRMMSSVIEYLRFYGATREIVDLCKSTYQPIKNSREVLPGTEDELAGVILIDLMETVYRELQQGGAVDWDAFGDAAKQYVTEEPQLWIAEVRRNLTKEIEINQQFFTDFKSEQKRDDNLRALSLAFSIYMAAQKQVSFITSQRIWGSVFEFLSARELPRNELGYPDRFFTFSEETLDKHIAQLIGGLLSDGQVEAAAVLWGIPYVYDFLLNKQVIGQAIHQEVIAVTSVLKPKMIEVFERYLWQLDFVHRWLPPDSVVEADFTAEAALFASSIEKVTPLATEPGKGNLESFYNQFKDFNSDITDNKEAPFLPNPRLFEPPDIKPEKPPKKRKSPLMQAADLFDRNTSSKGKQKKKKK
;
A
#
# COMPACT_ATOMS: atom_id res chain seq x y z
N MET A 1 -14.12 13.58 37.99
CA MET A 1 -13.64 14.55 36.99
C MET A 1 -12.26 14.05 36.58
N SER A 2 -12.06 13.72 35.30
CA SER A 2 -10.82 13.06 34.86
C SER A 2 -9.58 13.91 35.17
N LEU A 3 -8.49 13.26 35.57
CA LEU A 3 -7.25 13.93 35.98
C LEU A 3 -6.67 14.81 34.85
N ILE A 4 -6.90 14.46 33.59
CA ILE A 4 -6.45 15.25 32.43
C ILE A 4 -7.04 16.67 32.40
N LEU A 5 -8.23 16.86 32.98
CA LEU A 5 -8.94 18.14 33.04
C LEU A 5 -8.44 19.03 34.18
N THR A 6 -7.91 18.43 35.25
CA THR A 6 -7.52 19.13 36.47
C THR A 6 -6.01 19.26 36.63
N ASN A 7 -5.23 18.33 36.09
CA ASN A 7 -3.77 18.28 36.17
C ASN A 7 -3.19 17.45 35.01
N THR A 8 -3.14 18.05 33.82
CA THR A 8 -2.66 17.44 32.57
C THR A 8 -1.24 16.85 32.71
N GLN A 9 -0.32 17.55 33.36
CA GLN A 9 1.05 17.07 33.57
C GLN A 9 1.10 15.79 34.41
N GLN A 10 0.28 15.69 35.45
CA GLN A 10 0.24 14.47 36.26
C GLN A 10 -0.42 13.32 35.50
N TRP A 11 -1.44 13.59 34.68
CA TRP A 11 -2.04 12.57 33.82
C TRP A 11 -1.01 12.01 32.83
N CYS A 12 -0.25 12.88 32.15
CA CYS A 12 0.81 12.46 31.23
C CYS A 12 1.86 11.56 31.91
N LYS A 13 2.35 11.94 33.10
CA LYS A 13 3.28 11.10 33.88
C LYS A 13 2.69 9.74 34.27
N ASN A 14 1.41 9.71 34.65
CA ASN A 14 0.73 8.47 34.99
C ASN A 14 0.57 7.58 33.76
N TYR A 15 0.25 8.16 32.60
CA TYR A 15 0.11 7.45 31.33
C TYR A 15 1.43 6.82 30.88
N GLU A 16 2.54 7.57 30.91
CA GLU A 16 3.86 7.07 30.53
C GLU A 16 4.31 5.89 31.40
N ALA A 17 4.04 5.95 32.70
CA ALA A 17 4.40 4.92 33.67
C ALA A 17 3.42 3.73 33.72
N ALA A 18 2.29 3.81 33.03
CA ALA A 18 1.24 2.80 33.07
C ALA A 18 1.55 1.57 32.19
N SER A 19 0.96 0.43 32.57
CA SER A 19 0.90 -0.76 31.72
C SER A 19 0.05 -0.49 30.47
N ALA A 20 0.16 -1.31 29.42
CA ALA A 20 -0.67 -1.15 28.21
C ALA A 20 -2.18 -1.19 28.55
N LYS A 21 -2.58 -2.09 29.46
CA LYS A 21 -3.95 -2.17 29.97
C LYS A 21 -4.38 -0.89 30.69
N ASP A 22 -3.52 -0.35 31.56
CA ASP A 22 -3.85 0.85 32.33
C ASP A 22 -3.84 2.11 31.44
N LYS A 23 -2.96 2.18 30.43
CA LYS A 23 -2.99 3.22 29.39
C LYS A 23 -4.34 3.24 28.67
N HIS A 24 -4.85 2.08 28.27
CA HIS A 24 -6.18 1.95 27.68
C HIS A 24 -7.27 2.52 28.61
N LEU A 25 -7.28 2.11 29.89
CA LEU A 25 -8.25 2.60 30.87
C LEU A 25 -8.16 4.12 31.09
N LEU A 26 -6.94 4.65 31.24
CA LEU A 26 -6.69 6.10 31.41
C LEU A 26 -7.15 6.90 30.20
N MET A 27 -6.94 6.40 28.98
CA MET A 27 -7.40 7.04 27.74
C MET A 27 -8.93 7.02 27.66
N VAL A 28 -9.56 5.88 27.93
CA VAL A 28 -11.02 5.75 27.93
C VAL A 28 -11.65 6.69 28.97
N GLU A 29 -11.07 6.80 30.17
CA GLU A 29 -11.51 7.74 31.22
C GLU A 29 -11.36 9.20 30.77
N ALA A 30 -10.21 9.55 30.18
CA ALA A 30 -9.97 10.90 29.66
C ALA A 30 -11.04 11.33 28.64
N LEU A 31 -11.44 10.40 27.77
CA LEU A 31 -12.43 10.62 26.72
C LEU A 31 -13.89 10.60 27.20
N GLU A 32 -14.16 10.41 28.49
CA GLU A 32 -15.54 10.53 29.03
C GLU A 32 -16.07 11.97 29.02
N ASN A 33 -15.18 12.95 28.90
CA ASN A 33 -15.51 14.38 28.91
C ASN A 33 -14.77 15.08 27.77
N ALA A 34 -15.31 16.21 27.30
CA ALA A 34 -14.62 17.08 26.34
C ALA A 34 -13.25 17.52 26.92
N ILE A 35 -12.15 17.29 26.18
CA ILE A 35 -10.80 17.60 26.65
C ILE A 35 -10.43 18.98 26.06
N PRO A 36 -10.01 19.95 26.88
CA PRO A 36 -9.64 21.27 26.38
C PRO A 36 -8.52 21.18 25.33
N PRO A 37 -8.57 21.96 24.23
CA PRO A 37 -7.55 21.94 23.18
C PRO A 37 -6.11 22.09 23.70
N ARG A 38 -5.93 22.92 24.72
CA ARG A 38 -4.63 23.10 25.38
C ARG A 38 -4.08 21.81 26.00
N ALA A 39 -4.93 20.99 26.62
CA ALA A 39 -4.50 19.73 27.22
C ALA A 39 -4.19 18.67 26.15
N ILE A 40 -4.92 18.68 25.03
CA ILE A 40 -4.63 17.83 23.86
C ILE A 40 -3.23 18.14 23.31
N GLU A 41 -2.88 19.42 23.20
CA GLU A 41 -1.58 19.87 22.69
C GLU A 41 -0.44 19.63 23.69
N GLU A 42 -0.64 19.94 24.98
CA GLU A 42 0.39 19.75 26.02
C GLU A 42 0.79 18.28 26.22
N CYS A 43 -0.13 17.34 26.00
CA CYS A 43 0.13 15.90 26.14
C CYS A 43 0.40 15.17 24.82
N ASP A 44 0.38 15.88 23.67
CA ASP A 44 0.38 15.25 22.34
C ASP A 44 -0.61 14.07 22.25
N LEU A 45 -1.85 14.32 22.69
CA LEU A 45 -2.84 13.26 22.90
C LEU A 45 -3.17 12.49 21.61
N GLY A 46 -3.03 13.16 20.46
CA GLY A 46 -3.19 12.53 19.14
C GLY A 46 -2.19 11.40 18.93
N MET A 47 -0.90 11.64 19.21
CA MET A 47 0.12 10.60 19.11
C MET A 47 -0.14 9.45 20.08
N LEU A 48 -0.41 9.76 21.36
CA LEU A 48 -0.65 8.74 22.38
C LEU A 48 -1.86 7.86 22.05
N LEU A 49 -2.88 8.45 21.43
CA LEU A 49 -4.06 7.73 20.95
C LEU A 49 -3.71 6.78 19.80
N VAL A 50 -2.96 7.26 18.80
CA VAL A 50 -2.54 6.42 17.66
C VAL A 50 -1.68 5.26 18.13
N GLU A 51 -0.68 5.50 18.97
CA GLU A 51 0.17 4.45 19.54
C GLU A 51 -0.64 3.40 20.32
N LEU A 52 -1.65 3.84 21.08
CA LEU A 52 -2.52 2.93 21.82
C LEU A 52 -3.39 2.09 20.88
N VAL A 53 -3.95 2.69 19.83
CA VAL A 53 -4.73 1.96 18.82
C VAL A 53 -3.86 0.94 18.11
N ASP A 54 -2.64 1.30 17.71
CA ASP A 54 -1.68 0.39 17.08
C ASP A 54 -1.30 -0.77 18.01
N GLU A 55 -1.09 -0.51 19.31
CA GLU A 55 -0.85 -1.56 20.30
C GLU A 55 -2.07 -2.49 20.46
N ILE A 56 -3.30 -1.96 20.53
CA ILE A 56 -4.53 -2.76 20.61
C ILE A 56 -4.71 -3.62 19.34
N ASP A 57 -4.49 -3.05 18.15
CA ASP A 57 -4.52 -3.77 16.86
C ASP A 57 -3.47 -4.88 16.81
N SER A 58 -2.23 -4.61 17.25
CA SER A 58 -1.16 -5.61 17.28
C SER A 58 -1.45 -6.80 18.21
N ASN A 59 -2.35 -6.61 19.16
CA ASN A 59 -2.85 -7.62 20.08
C ASN A 59 -4.16 -8.28 19.61
N ASN A 60 -4.63 -7.91 18.40
CA ASN A 60 -5.85 -8.39 17.76
C ASN A 60 -7.13 -8.06 18.55
N LEU A 61 -7.08 -7.02 19.40
CA LEU A 61 -8.21 -6.54 20.20
C LEU A 61 -9.08 -5.59 19.37
N ILE A 62 -9.48 -6.02 18.18
CA ILE A 62 -10.05 -5.16 17.13
C ILE A 62 -11.33 -4.46 17.59
N SER A 63 -12.19 -5.16 18.34
CA SER A 63 -13.43 -4.57 18.86
C SER A 63 -13.16 -3.41 19.83
N ASP A 64 -12.12 -3.52 20.66
CA ASP A 64 -11.73 -2.47 21.61
C ASP A 64 -11.15 -1.26 20.86
N ALA A 65 -10.33 -1.50 19.84
CA ALA A 65 -9.78 -0.43 18.99
C ALA A 65 -10.90 0.34 18.27
N LEU A 66 -11.85 -0.37 17.67
CA LEU A 66 -12.99 0.25 16.97
C LEU A 66 -13.86 1.07 17.93
N ALA A 67 -14.14 0.54 19.13
CA ALA A 67 -14.90 1.26 20.15
C ALA A 67 -14.18 2.53 20.64
N LEU A 68 -12.85 2.46 20.78
CA LEU A 68 -12.04 3.63 21.14
C LEU A 68 -12.08 4.70 20.03
N ILE A 69 -11.92 4.30 18.76
CA ILE A 69 -11.98 5.24 17.63
C ILE A 69 -13.35 5.91 17.54
N GLU A 70 -14.44 5.14 17.67
CA GLU A 70 -15.81 5.67 17.69
C GLU A 70 -16.02 6.66 18.84
N LYS A 71 -15.48 6.35 20.03
CA LYS A 71 -15.54 7.25 21.19
C LYS A 71 -14.82 8.57 20.90
N VAL A 72 -13.64 8.55 20.30
CA VAL A 72 -12.90 9.78 19.93
C VAL A 72 -13.67 10.55 18.86
N GLN A 73 -14.20 9.87 17.84
CA GLN A 73 -14.99 10.49 16.78
C GLN A 73 -16.20 11.26 17.33
N HIS A 74 -16.89 10.71 18.34
CA HIS A 74 -18.05 11.35 18.95
C HIS A 74 -17.71 12.42 20.00
N GLN A 75 -16.74 12.15 20.88
CA GLN A 75 -16.46 13.01 22.04
C GLN A 75 -15.41 14.09 21.75
N GLN A 76 -14.52 13.86 20.77
CA GLN A 76 -13.43 14.77 20.38
C GLN A 76 -13.31 14.85 18.84
N PRO A 77 -14.34 15.34 18.12
CA PRO A 77 -14.35 15.32 16.66
C PRO A 77 -13.16 16.08 16.04
N ASP A 78 -12.68 17.15 16.68
CA ASP A 78 -11.50 17.89 16.21
C ASP A 78 -10.19 17.09 16.37
N LEU A 79 -10.07 16.28 17.42
CA LEU A 79 -8.93 15.39 17.61
C LEU A 79 -8.97 14.26 16.58
N TYR A 80 -10.14 13.64 16.41
CA TYR A 80 -10.35 12.63 15.39
C TYR A 80 -10.00 13.17 13.99
N ALA A 81 -10.47 14.36 13.63
CA ALA A 81 -10.19 14.96 12.32
C ALA A 81 -8.69 15.27 12.08
N ARG A 82 -7.88 15.41 13.13
CA ARG A 82 -6.42 15.58 13.00
C ARG A 82 -5.69 14.27 12.74
N GLU A 83 -6.20 13.18 13.29
CA GLU A 83 -5.55 11.86 13.29
C GLU A 83 -6.29 10.80 12.45
N PHE A 84 -7.33 11.21 11.70
CA PHE A 84 -8.23 10.30 10.99
C PHE A 84 -7.48 9.31 10.09
N GLN A 85 -6.39 9.76 9.46
CA GLN A 85 -5.60 8.95 8.54
C GLN A 85 -4.96 7.73 9.20
N TYR A 86 -4.68 7.80 10.51
CA TYR A 86 -4.17 6.69 11.30
C TYR A 86 -5.32 5.84 11.84
N LEU A 87 -6.34 6.48 12.40
CA LEU A 87 -7.48 5.81 13.04
C LEU A 87 -8.36 5.05 12.04
N ASP A 88 -8.67 5.64 10.89
CA ASP A 88 -9.52 5.03 9.87
C ASP A 88 -8.81 3.96 9.05
N SER A 89 -7.46 3.88 9.09
CA SER A 89 -6.72 2.82 8.39
C SER A 89 -7.14 1.43 8.87
N LEU A 90 -7.17 1.21 10.19
CA LEU A 90 -7.67 -0.04 10.79
C LEU A 90 -9.13 -0.31 10.42
N ARG A 91 -9.99 0.72 10.46
CA ARG A 91 -11.41 0.59 10.11
C ARG A 91 -11.61 0.16 8.67
N VAL A 92 -10.83 0.72 7.73
CA VAL A 92 -10.85 0.31 6.33
C VAL A 92 -10.53 -1.18 6.20
N LYS A 93 -9.44 -1.65 6.81
CA LYS A 93 -9.02 -3.06 6.79
C LYS A 93 -10.14 -3.97 7.34
N TYR A 94 -10.67 -3.62 8.51
CA TYR A 94 -11.73 -4.39 9.16
C TYR A 94 -13.05 -4.41 8.39
N TYR A 95 -13.49 -3.28 7.81
CA TYR A 95 -14.74 -3.23 7.04
C TYR A 95 -14.62 -3.90 5.67
N LEU A 96 -13.42 -3.97 5.09
CA LEU A 96 -13.15 -4.80 3.92
C LEU A 96 -13.20 -6.30 4.27
N PHE A 97 -12.52 -6.71 5.34
CA PHE A 97 -12.56 -8.06 5.90
C PHE A 97 -14.01 -8.51 6.16
N SER A 98 -14.75 -7.73 6.95
CA SER A 98 -16.14 -8.04 7.36
C SER A 98 -17.22 -7.74 6.31
N LYS A 99 -16.84 -7.27 5.11
CA LYS A 99 -17.74 -6.97 3.98
C LYS A 99 -18.85 -5.97 4.34
N GLN A 100 -18.48 -4.85 4.96
CA GLN A 100 -19.39 -3.79 5.40
C GLN A 100 -19.24 -2.50 4.56
N PRO A 101 -19.78 -2.44 3.33
CA PRO A 101 -19.50 -1.36 2.38
C PRO A 101 -20.01 0.01 2.83
N GLU A 102 -21.12 0.09 3.58
CA GLU A 102 -21.65 1.37 4.03
C GLU A 102 -20.76 2.01 5.11
N LEU A 103 -20.23 1.21 6.04
CA LEU A 103 -19.27 1.69 7.04
C LEU A 103 -17.94 2.07 6.38
N LEU A 104 -17.48 1.28 5.42
CA LEU A 104 -16.29 1.60 4.62
C LEU A 104 -16.40 2.98 3.96
N ARG A 105 -17.53 3.29 3.32
CA ARG A 105 -17.75 4.61 2.69
C ARG A 105 -17.68 5.76 3.69
N SER A 106 -18.15 5.56 4.92
CA SER A 106 -18.04 6.57 5.98
C SER A 106 -16.58 6.86 6.33
N CYS A 107 -15.71 5.86 6.40
CA CYS A 107 -14.28 6.04 6.62
C CYS A 107 -13.62 6.77 5.44
N LEU A 108 -13.93 6.35 4.21
CA LEU A 108 -13.35 6.95 3.00
C LEU A 108 -13.77 8.41 2.79
N ALA A 109 -14.86 8.87 3.41
CA ALA A 109 -15.31 10.25 3.29
C ALA A 109 -14.26 11.25 3.81
N GLN A 110 -13.53 10.93 4.88
CA GLN A 110 -12.51 11.84 5.43
C GLN A 110 -11.32 12.00 4.47
N PHE A 111 -10.87 10.90 3.87
CA PHE A 111 -9.83 10.95 2.83
C PHE A 111 -10.25 11.77 1.60
N LYS A 112 -11.55 11.83 1.28
CA LYS A 112 -12.07 12.69 0.22
C LYS A 112 -12.15 14.16 0.63
N ASN A 113 -12.47 14.43 1.89
CA ASN A 113 -12.64 15.79 2.42
C ASN A 113 -11.30 16.49 2.69
N ASP A 114 -10.28 15.77 3.18
CA ASP A 114 -8.92 16.28 3.41
C ASP A 114 -7.85 15.36 2.78
N PRO A 115 -7.79 15.26 1.44
CA PRO A 115 -6.93 14.31 0.75
C PRO A 115 -5.44 14.60 0.91
N VAL A 116 -5.05 15.87 1.05
CA VAL A 116 -3.65 16.26 1.20
C VAL A 116 -3.10 15.81 2.55
N SER A 117 -3.87 15.98 3.63
CA SER A 117 -3.42 15.55 4.97
C SER A 117 -3.37 14.03 5.11
N GLY A 118 -4.26 13.31 4.41
CA GLY A 118 -4.32 11.84 4.45
C GLY A 118 -3.47 11.11 3.42
N ILE A 119 -2.74 11.81 2.54
CA ILE A 119 -2.15 11.22 1.33
C ILE A 119 -1.18 10.08 1.62
N ASP A 120 -0.29 10.24 2.61
CA ASP A 120 0.71 9.23 2.96
C ASP A 120 0.04 7.89 3.31
N ARG A 121 -0.99 7.91 4.18
CA ARG A 121 -1.74 6.71 4.59
C ARG A 121 -2.68 6.21 3.50
N MET A 122 -3.22 7.12 2.69
CA MET A 122 -4.05 6.74 1.54
C MET A 122 -3.25 5.91 0.53
N MET A 123 -2.04 6.35 0.17
CA MET A 123 -1.17 5.65 -0.77
C MET A 123 -0.57 4.37 -0.18
N SER A 124 -0.04 4.44 1.04
CA SER A 124 0.71 3.32 1.64
C SER A 124 -0.16 2.18 2.16
N SER A 125 -1.47 2.37 2.31
CA SER A 125 -2.36 1.39 2.91
C SER A 125 -3.73 1.35 2.24
N VAL A 126 -4.53 2.42 2.33
CA VAL A 126 -5.95 2.39 1.96
C VAL A 126 -6.16 1.95 0.51
N ILE A 127 -5.39 2.49 -0.44
CA ILE A 127 -5.49 2.12 -1.86
C ILE A 127 -5.16 0.65 -2.08
N GLU A 128 -4.08 0.14 -1.51
CA GLU A 128 -3.68 -1.26 -1.70
C GLU A 128 -4.73 -2.21 -1.13
N TYR A 129 -5.27 -1.93 0.06
CA TYR A 129 -6.34 -2.73 0.64
C TYR A 129 -7.60 -2.71 -0.24
N LEU A 130 -8.09 -1.53 -0.65
CA LEU A 130 -9.26 -1.45 -1.52
C LEU A 130 -9.04 -2.21 -2.85
N ARG A 131 -7.83 -2.10 -3.41
CA ARG A 131 -7.42 -2.74 -4.65
C ARG A 131 -7.44 -4.26 -4.54
N PHE A 132 -6.80 -4.85 -3.53
CA PHE A 132 -6.69 -6.31 -3.44
C PHE A 132 -7.95 -6.99 -2.92
N TYR A 133 -8.73 -6.31 -2.08
CA TYR A 133 -10.05 -6.79 -1.66
C TYR A 133 -11.13 -6.69 -2.75
N GLY A 134 -10.81 -6.10 -3.92
CA GLY A 134 -11.75 -5.97 -5.03
C GLY A 134 -12.84 -4.92 -4.80
N ALA A 135 -12.59 -3.91 -3.96
CA ALA A 135 -13.51 -2.79 -3.70
C ALA A 135 -13.44 -1.75 -4.84
N THR A 136 -13.65 -2.20 -6.08
CA THR A 136 -13.45 -1.42 -7.33
C THR A 136 -14.24 -0.11 -7.34
N ARG A 137 -15.50 -0.13 -6.90
CA ARG A 137 -16.32 1.08 -6.87
C ARG A 137 -15.74 2.11 -5.89
N GLU A 138 -15.40 1.66 -4.69
CA GLU A 138 -14.91 2.50 -3.62
C GLU A 138 -13.53 3.10 -3.93
N ILE A 139 -12.59 2.33 -4.50
CA ILE A 139 -11.27 2.84 -4.89
C ILE A 139 -11.35 3.84 -6.03
N VAL A 140 -12.17 3.58 -7.06
CA VAL A 140 -12.32 4.49 -8.20
C VAL A 140 -12.95 5.80 -7.76
N ASP A 141 -13.98 5.75 -6.91
CA ASP A 141 -14.64 6.94 -6.37
C ASP A 141 -13.68 7.77 -5.48
N LEU A 142 -12.87 7.11 -4.67
CA LEU A 142 -11.80 7.76 -3.90
C LEU A 142 -10.80 8.45 -4.83
N CYS A 143 -10.20 7.73 -5.78
CA CYS A 143 -9.20 8.28 -6.70
C CYS A 143 -9.75 9.44 -7.54
N LYS A 144 -10.99 9.33 -8.07
CA LYS A 144 -11.62 10.42 -8.84
C LYS A 144 -11.82 11.68 -7.98
N SER A 145 -12.26 11.51 -6.74
CA SER A 145 -12.52 12.62 -5.82
C SER A 145 -11.25 13.33 -5.36
N THR A 146 -10.14 12.60 -5.22
CA THR A 146 -8.89 13.13 -4.68
C THR A 146 -7.88 13.55 -5.73
N TYR A 147 -8.01 13.11 -6.99
CA TYR A 147 -7.06 13.39 -8.07
C TYR A 147 -6.75 14.89 -8.24
N GLN A 148 -7.77 15.72 -8.44
CA GLN A 148 -7.56 17.17 -8.67
C GLN A 148 -6.99 17.89 -7.43
N PRO A 149 -7.50 17.67 -6.21
CA PRO A 149 -6.88 18.23 -5.00
C PRO A 149 -5.40 17.86 -4.86
N ILE A 150 -5.03 16.60 -5.13
CA ILE A 150 -3.66 16.11 -5.01
C ILE A 150 -2.76 16.72 -6.10
N LYS A 151 -3.17 16.62 -7.37
CA LYS A 151 -2.43 17.17 -8.52
C LYS A 151 -2.11 18.66 -8.40
N ASN A 152 -3.02 19.43 -7.82
CA ASN A 152 -2.87 20.88 -7.68
C ASN A 152 -2.18 21.31 -6.38
N SER A 153 -1.90 20.36 -5.48
CA SER A 153 -1.27 20.65 -4.19
C SER A 153 0.23 20.84 -4.33
N ARG A 154 0.77 21.82 -3.61
CA ARG A 154 2.23 22.01 -3.46
C ARG A 154 2.80 21.25 -2.26
N GLU A 155 1.93 20.67 -1.45
CA GLU A 155 2.31 19.93 -0.23
C GLU A 155 2.51 18.44 -0.53
N VAL A 156 2.08 17.97 -1.70
CA VAL A 156 2.21 16.58 -2.13
C VAL A 156 3.37 16.45 -3.10
N LEU A 157 4.09 15.33 -3.01
CA LEU A 157 5.17 15.00 -3.94
C LEU A 157 4.61 14.89 -5.37
N PRO A 158 5.17 15.60 -6.37
CA PRO A 158 4.75 15.46 -7.76
C PRO A 158 4.83 14.01 -8.25
N GLY A 159 3.84 13.58 -9.02
CA GLY A 159 3.71 12.20 -9.52
C GLY A 159 2.84 11.31 -8.63
N THR A 160 2.48 11.74 -7.42
CA THR A 160 1.52 11.00 -6.58
C THR A 160 0.14 10.88 -7.26
N GLU A 161 -0.24 11.89 -8.04
CA GLU A 161 -1.46 11.89 -8.83
C GLU A 161 -1.48 10.84 -9.95
N ASP A 162 -0.32 10.38 -10.42
CA ASP A 162 -0.22 9.40 -11.51
C ASP A 162 -0.71 8.02 -11.05
N GLU A 163 -0.48 7.66 -9.78
CA GLU A 163 -1.03 6.43 -9.17
C GLU A 163 -2.57 6.47 -9.12
N LEU A 164 -3.14 7.63 -8.75
CA LEU A 164 -4.59 7.85 -8.75
C LEU A 164 -5.15 7.76 -10.17
N ALA A 165 -4.48 8.39 -11.14
CA ALA A 165 -4.83 8.32 -12.55
C ALA A 165 -4.77 6.88 -13.08
N GLY A 166 -3.75 6.11 -12.71
CA GLY A 166 -3.58 4.71 -13.10
C GLY A 166 -4.79 3.86 -12.73
N VAL A 167 -5.27 3.97 -11.49
CA VAL A 167 -6.48 3.27 -11.03
C VAL A 167 -7.70 3.62 -11.89
N ILE A 168 -7.91 4.92 -12.16
CA ILE A 168 -9.05 5.40 -12.96
C ILE A 168 -8.96 4.90 -14.39
N LEU A 169 -7.78 4.95 -15.00
CA LEU A 169 -7.54 4.52 -16.37
C LEU A 169 -7.75 3.01 -16.53
N ILE A 170 -7.32 2.20 -15.56
CA ILE A 170 -7.53 0.75 -15.58
C ILE A 170 -9.03 0.41 -15.45
N ASP A 171 -9.79 1.12 -14.60
CA ASP A 171 -11.26 0.96 -14.51
C ASP A 171 -11.97 1.30 -15.83
N LEU A 172 -11.50 2.33 -16.54
CA LEU A 172 -12.01 2.66 -17.88
C LEU A 172 -11.72 1.52 -18.88
N MET A 173 -10.52 0.91 -18.84
CA MET A 173 -10.22 -0.25 -19.69
C MET A 173 -11.15 -1.44 -19.39
N GLU A 174 -11.42 -1.72 -18.11
CA GLU A 174 -12.32 -2.82 -17.71
C GLU A 174 -13.76 -2.56 -18.16
N THR A 175 -14.22 -1.32 -18.07
CA THR A 175 -15.56 -0.92 -18.56
C THR A 175 -15.70 -1.21 -20.05
N VAL A 176 -14.72 -0.78 -20.85
CA VAL A 176 -14.68 -1.07 -22.30
C VAL A 176 -14.64 -2.57 -22.57
N TYR A 177 -13.85 -3.33 -21.81
CA TYR A 177 -13.80 -4.79 -21.95
C TYR A 177 -15.18 -5.43 -21.70
N ARG A 178 -15.90 -5.00 -20.65
CA ARG A 178 -17.25 -5.52 -20.35
C ARG A 178 -18.25 -5.19 -21.46
N GLU A 179 -18.18 -4.00 -22.05
CA GLU A 179 -19.01 -3.63 -23.21
C GLU A 179 -18.75 -4.53 -24.42
N LEU A 180 -17.46 -4.80 -24.72
CA LEU A 180 -17.07 -5.71 -25.80
C LEU A 180 -17.60 -7.14 -25.57
N GLN A 181 -17.52 -7.66 -24.34
CA GLN A 181 -18.04 -8.99 -24.00
C GLN A 181 -19.55 -9.11 -24.17
N GLN A 182 -20.29 -8.01 -24.04
CA GLN A 182 -21.74 -7.96 -24.24
C GLN A 182 -22.14 -7.78 -25.72
N GLY A 183 -21.17 -7.76 -26.63
CA GLY A 183 -21.40 -7.50 -28.05
C GLY A 183 -21.74 -6.03 -28.36
N GLY A 184 -21.46 -5.13 -27.42
CA GLY A 184 -21.68 -3.70 -27.58
C GLY A 184 -20.69 -3.07 -28.57
N ALA A 185 -21.11 -1.97 -29.21
CA ALA A 185 -20.21 -1.10 -29.95
C ALA A 185 -19.56 -0.12 -28.97
N VAL A 186 -18.23 -0.17 -28.86
CA VAL A 186 -17.46 0.75 -28.01
C VAL A 186 -17.36 2.12 -28.67
N ASP A 187 -17.75 3.16 -27.94
CA ASP A 187 -17.49 4.55 -28.31
C ASP A 187 -16.05 4.94 -27.91
N TRP A 188 -15.12 4.71 -28.85
CA TRP A 188 -13.69 5.02 -28.65
C TRP A 188 -13.40 6.52 -28.49
N ASP A 189 -14.28 7.38 -29.01
CA ASP A 189 -14.12 8.84 -28.88
C ASP A 189 -14.47 9.26 -27.45
N ALA A 190 -15.60 8.76 -26.91
CA ALA A 190 -15.99 8.99 -25.51
C ALA A 190 -14.96 8.41 -24.52
N PHE A 191 -14.47 7.20 -24.78
CA PHE A 191 -13.37 6.60 -24.00
C PHE A 191 -12.13 7.50 -24.01
N GLY A 192 -11.72 7.96 -25.20
CA GLY A 192 -10.58 8.84 -25.36
C GLY A 192 -10.75 10.17 -24.63
N ASP A 193 -11.93 10.77 -24.66
CA ASP A 193 -12.23 12.03 -23.99
C ASP A 193 -12.20 11.89 -22.46
N ALA A 194 -12.66 10.76 -21.92
CA ALA A 194 -12.54 10.45 -20.51
C ALA A 194 -11.06 10.25 -20.10
N ALA A 195 -10.29 9.52 -20.89
CA ALA A 195 -8.90 9.18 -20.58
C ALA A 195 -7.94 10.39 -20.66
N LYS A 196 -8.15 11.33 -21.59
CA LYS A 196 -7.30 12.53 -21.78
C LYS A 196 -7.15 13.41 -20.53
N GLN A 197 -8.05 13.29 -19.55
CA GLN A 197 -7.97 14.04 -18.30
C GLN A 197 -6.87 13.51 -17.36
N TYR A 198 -6.48 12.25 -17.55
CA TYR A 198 -5.61 11.49 -16.66
C TYR A 198 -4.32 11.05 -17.35
N VAL A 199 -4.32 10.89 -18.69
CA VAL A 199 -3.11 10.57 -19.45
C VAL A 199 -2.29 11.83 -19.67
N THR A 200 -1.08 11.87 -19.12
CA THR A 200 -0.15 13.01 -19.17
C THR A 200 0.59 13.09 -20.50
N GLU A 201 0.95 11.95 -21.10
CA GLU A 201 1.76 11.87 -22.32
C GLU A 201 1.07 11.05 -23.43
N GLU A 202 1.09 11.59 -24.66
CA GLU A 202 0.65 10.92 -25.89
C GLU A 202 -0.68 10.12 -25.79
N PRO A 203 -1.80 10.74 -25.37
CA PRO A 203 -3.06 10.03 -25.11
C PRO A 203 -3.57 9.22 -26.30
N GLN A 204 -3.31 9.67 -27.53
CA GLN A 204 -3.73 8.96 -28.75
C GLN A 204 -3.00 7.63 -28.94
N LEU A 205 -1.71 7.55 -28.58
CA LEU A 205 -0.93 6.32 -28.67
C LEU A 205 -1.39 5.33 -27.60
N TRP A 206 -1.62 5.81 -26.38
CA TRP A 206 -2.18 5.00 -25.30
C TRP A 206 -3.57 4.44 -25.67
N ILE A 207 -4.48 5.27 -26.20
CA ILE A 207 -5.82 4.82 -26.65
C ILE A 207 -5.69 3.76 -27.74
N ALA A 208 -4.81 3.97 -28.72
CA ALA A 208 -4.60 3.02 -29.81
C ALA A 208 -4.06 1.67 -29.30
N GLU A 209 -3.16 1.70 -28.31
CA GLU A 209 -2.62 0.50 -27.68
C GLU A 209 -3.68 -0.26 -26.90
N VAL A 210 -4.48 0.42 -26.06
CA VAL A 210 -5.59 -0.20 -25.32
C VAL A 210 -6.58 -0.84 -26.30
N ARG A 211 -6.98 -0.11 -27.34
CA ARG A 211 -7.88 -0.63 -28.37
C ARG A 211 -7.33 -1.89 -29.02
N ARG A 212 -6.06 -1.87 -29.43
CA ARG A 212 -5.40 -3.02 -30.04
C ARG A 212 -5.41 -4.22 -29.11
N ASN A 213 -4.98 -4.04 -27.86
CA ASN A 213 -4.78 -5.12 -26.91
C ASN A 213 -6.11 -5.68 -26.35
N LEU A 214 -7.20 -4.88 -26.31
CA LEU A 214 -8.53 -5.35 -25.90
C LEU A 214 -9.29 -6.07 -27.01
N THR A 215 -9.00 -5.77 -28.27
CA THR A 215 -9.78 -6.30 -29.42
C THR A 215 -9.06 -7.39 -30.19
N LYS A 216 -7.74 -7.50 -30.04
CA LYS A 216 -6.93 -8.52 -30.72
C LYS A 216 -6.28 -9.46 -29.71
N GLU A 217 -6.43 -10.76 -29.93
CA GLU A 217 -5.70 -11.75 -29.15
C GLU A 217 -4.19 -11.67 -29.43
N ILE A 218 -3.40 -11.80 -28.37
CA ILE A 218 -1.94 -11.85 -28.48
C ILE A 218 -1.50 -13.18 -29.14
N GLU A 219 -0.68 -13.06 -30.18
CA GLU A 219 -0.15 -14.22 -30.90
C GLU A 219 1.24 -14.58 -30.34
N ILE A 220 1.35 -15.72 -29.67
CA ILE A 220 2.64 -16.24 -29.18
C ILE A 220 3.25 -17.12 -30.27
N ASN A 221 4.04 -16.50 -31.15
CA ASN A 221 4.69 -17.14 -32.29
C ASN A 221 6.20 -16.85 -32.34
N GLN A 222 6.90 -17.32 -33.38
CA GLN A 222 8.35 -17.10 -33.51
C GLN A 222 8.75 -15.60 -33.51
N GLN A 223 7.88 -14.72 -34.00
CA GLN A 223 8.12 -13.28 -33.99
C GLN A 223 8.07 -12.73 -32.57
N PHE A 224 7.12 -13.16 -31.73
CA PHE A 224 7.06 -12.79 -30.32
C PHE A 224 8.38 -13.07 -29.59
N PHE A 225 8.94 -14.28 -29.76
CA PHE A 225 10.22 -14.67 -29.15
C PHE A 225 11.41 -13.91 -29.76
N THR A 226 11.34 -13.54 -31.03
CA THR A 226 12.37 -12.72 -31.68
C THR A 226 12.37 -11.30 -31.14
N ASP A 227 11.18 -10.73 -30.96
CA ASP A 227 10.95 -9.39 -30.45
C ASP A 227 11.39 -9.24 -28.99
N PHE A 228 11.28 -10.31 -28.21
CA PHE A 228 11.76 -10.35 -26.82
C PHE A 228 13.25 -10.05 -26.65
N LYS A 229 14.07 -10.18 -27.70
CA LYS A 229 15.51 -9.85 -27.69
C LYS A 229 15.80 -8.35 -27.70
N SER A 230 14.84 -7.54 -28.10
CA SER A 230 14.94 -6.08 -28.09
C SER A 230 14.21 -5.54 -26.88
N GLU A 231 14.86 -4.69 -26.09
CA GLU A 231 14.28 -4.08 -24.89
C GLU A 231 12.93 -3.41 -25.15
N GLN A 232 12.87 -2.47 -26.10
CA GLN A 232 11.61 -1.79 -26.45
C GLN A 232 10.48 -2.76 -26.82
N LYS A 233 10.78 -3.74 -27.67
CA LYS A 233 9.76 -4.68 -28.15
C LYS A 233 9.37 -5.72 -27.10
N ARG A 234 10.31 -6.10 -26.23
CA ARG A 234 10.04 -6.92 -25.05
C ARG A 234 9.06 -6.19 -24.14
N ASP A 235 9.28 -4.91 -23.88
CA ASP A 235 8.42 -4.11 -23.02
C ASP A 235 7.03 -3.93 -23.67
N ASP A 236 6.95 -3.74 -24.99
CA ASP A 236 5.67 -3.75 -25.73
C ASP A 236 4.92 -5.09 -25.59
N ASN A 237 5.64 -6.22 -25.68
CA ASN A 237 5.09 -7.55 -25.51
C ASN A 237 4.60 -7.79 -24.07
N LEU A 238 5.34 -7.32 -23.08
CA LEU A 238 4.97 -7.43 -21.66
C LEU A 238 3.75 -6.58 -21.33
N ARG A 239 3.61 -5.38 -21.91
CA ARG A 239 2.40 -4.56 -21.80
C ARG A 239 1.19 -5.22 -22.46
N ALA A 240 1.36 -5.86 -23.61
CA ALA A 240 0.29 -6.64 -24.23
C ALA A 240 -0.11 -7.84 -23.37
N LEU A 241 0.87 -8.54 -22.77
CA LEU A 241 0.63 -9.64 -21.85
C LEU A 241 -0.07 -9.20 -20.57
N SER A 242 0.24 -8.02 -20.02
CA SER A 242 -0.41 -7.53 -18.78
C SER A 242 -1.92 -7.34 -18.96
N LEU A 243 -2.34 -6.81 -20.11
CA LEU A 243 -3.76 -6.65 -20.39
C LEU A 243 -4.44 -7.99 -20.69
N ALA A 244 -3.77 -8.89 -21.42
CA ALA A 244 -4.25 -10.25 -21.62
C ALA A 244 -4.38 -11.03 -20.30
N PHE A 245 -3.45 -10.83 -19.36
CA PHE A 245 -3.53 -11.38 -18.00
C PHE A 245 -4.74 -10.81 -17.24
N SER A 246 -5.01 -9.51 -17.37
CA SER A 246 -6.17 -8.89 -16.73
C SER A 246 -7.49 -9.43 -17.27
N ILE A 247 -7.56 -9.67 -18.59
CA ILE A 247 -8.70 -10.36 -19.23
C ILE A 247 -8.85 -11.77 -18.66
N TYR A 248 -7.77 -12.55 -18.56
CA TYR A 248 -7.77 -13.89 -17.95
C TYR A 248 -8.29 -13.86 -16.50
N MET A 249 -7.75 -12.95 -15.68
CA MET A 249 -8.12 -12.79 -14.27
C MET A 249 -9.59 -12.40 -14.10
N ALA A 250 -10.09 -11.46 -14.92
CA ALA A 250 -11.50 -11.06 -14.87
C ALA A 250 -12.44 -12.18 -15.33
N ALA A 251 -12.14 -12.82 -16.46
CA ALA A 251 -13.01 -13.82 -17.07
C ALA A 251 -13.04 -15.15 -16.31
N GLN A 252 -11.90 -15.59 -15.77
CA GLN A 252 -11.74 -16.93 -15.19
C GLN A 252 -11.60 -16.92 -13.68
N LYS A 253 -11.06 -15.84 -13.09
CA LYS A 253 -10.76 -15.78 -11.65
C LYS A 253 -11.62 -14.77 -10.89
N GLN A 254 -12.51 -14.05 -11.59
CA GLN A 254 -13.39 -13.01 -11.03
C GLN A 254 -12.63 -11.88 -10.33
N VAL A 255 -11.44 -11.55 -10.83
CA VAL A 255 -10.58 -10.50 -10.27
C VAL A 255 -10.59 -9.28 -11.20
N SER A 256 -10.79 -8.09 -10.62
CA SER A 256 -10.85 -6.83 -11.39
C SER A 256 -9.54 -6.51 -12.10
N PHE A 257 -9.60 -5.69 -13.16
CA PHE A 257 -8.40 -5.27 -13.87
C PHE A 257 -7.45 -4.48 -12.97
N ILE A 258 -7.98 -3.68 -12.03
CA ILE A 258 -7.17 -2.90 -11.09
C ILE A 258 -6.31 -3.83 -10.23
N THR A 259 -6.92 -4.90 -9.70
CA THR A 259 -6.23 -5.89 -8.89
C THR A 259 -5.21 -6.68 -9.73
N SER A 260 -5.60 -7.16 -10.91
CA SER A 260 -4.73 -7.98 -11.76
C SER A 260 -3.55 -7.20 -12.32
N GLN A 261 -3.74 -5.93 -12.71
CA GLN A 261 -2.64 -5.08 -13.19
C GLN A 261 -1.61 -4.84 -12.09
N ARG A 262 -2.05 -4.68 -10.83
CA ARG A 262 -1.11 -4.55 -9.72
C ARG A 262 -0.37 -5.85 -9.42
N ILE A 263 -1.05 -6.99 -9.41
CA ILE A 263 -0.38 -8.30 -9.26
C ILE A 263 0.69 -8.48 -10.36
N TRP A 264 0.32 -8.22 -11.61
CA TRP A 264 1.26 -8.28 -12.74
C TRP A 264 2.42 -7.30 -12.55
N GLY A 265 2.12 -6.04 -12.19
CA GLY A 265 3.10 -4.99 -11.95
C GLY A 265 4.12 -5.38 -10.89
N SER A 266 3.67 -5.81 -9.71
CA SER A 266 4.59 -6.19 -8.62
C SER A 266 5.44 -7.41 -8.99
N VAL A 267 4.88 -8.43 -9.66
CA VAL A 267 5.67 -9.57 -10.15
C VAL A 267 6.68 -9.12 -11.20
N PHE A 268 6.30 -8.22 -12.10
CA PHE A 268 7.18 -7.72 -13.14
C PHE A 268 8.30 -6.82 -12.58
N GLU A 269 7.99 -5.95 -11.62
CA GLU A 269 8.96 -5.12 -10.90
C GLU A 269 9.99 -6.01 -10.20
N PHE A 270 9.56 -7.04 -9.49
CA PHE A 270 10.43 -8.07 -8.92
C PHE A 270 11.35 -8.69 -9.97
N LEU A 271 10.76 -9.16 -11.08
CA LEU A 271 11.54 -9.85 -12.12
C LEU A 271 12.56 -8.91 -12.79
N SER A 272 12.21 -7.63 -12.94
CA SER A 272 13.02 -6.61 -13.61
C SER A 272 14.09 -6.00 -12.70
N ALA A 273 13.90 -6.02 -11.38
CA ALA A 273 14.89 -5.56 -10.41
C ALA A 273 16.13 -6.47 -10.32
N ARG A 274 16.07 -7.67 -10.91
CA ARG A 274 17.18 -8.61 -10.92
C ARG A 274 18.21 -8.23 -11.97
N GLU A 275 19.47 -8.24 -11.57
CA GLU A 275 20.60 -8.00 -12.47
C GLU A 275 20.87 -9.23 -13.34
N LEU A 276 20.09 -9.39 -14.41
CA LEU A 276 20.33 -10.44 -15.41
C LEU A 276 21.29 -9.94 -16.51
N PRO A 277 22.24 -10.78 -16.96
CA PRO A 277 23.04 -10.46 -18.14
C PRO A 277 22.17 -10.14 -19.35
N ARG A 278 22.52 -9.13 -20.15
CA ARG A 278 21.71 -8.69 -21.32
C ARG A 278 21.39 -9.82 -22.30
N ASN A 279 22.28 -10.79 -22.44
CA ASN A 279 22.07 -11.95 -23.30
C ASN A 279 21.02 -12.93 -22.75
N GLU A 280 20.65 -12.87 -21.48
CA GLU A 280 19.63 -13.72 -20.86
C GLU A 280 18.25 -13.09 -20.91
N LEU A 281 18.17 -11.75 -20.87
CA LEU A 281 16.93 -10.98 -20.98
C LEU A 281 16.17 -11.19 -22.31
N GLY A 282 16.85 -11.71 -23.33
CA GLY A 282 16.25 -12.01 -24.64
C GLY A 282 15.55 -13.37 -24.74
N TYR A 283 15.50 -14.15 -23.65
CA TYR A 283 14.88 -15.47 -23.61
C TYR A 283 13.79 -15.50 -22.53
N PRO A 284 12.49 -15.64 -22.88
CA PRO A 284 11.40 -15.61 -21.91
C PRO A 284 11.59 -16.56 -20.73
N ASP A 285 11.93 -17.84 -20.96
CA ASP A 285 12.15 -18.79 -19.87
C ASP A 285 13.20 -18.31 -18.86
N ARG A 286 14.30 -17.71 -19.33
CA ARG A 286 15.34 -17.17 -18.43
C ARG A 286 14.88 -15.91 -17.73
N PHE A 287 14.14 -15.06 -18.42
CA PHE A 287 13.54 -13.87 -17.84
C PHE A 287 12.56 -14.22 -16.72
N PHE A 288 11.78 -15.29 -16.85
CA PHE A 288 10.78 -15.70 -15.87
C PHE A 288 11.31 -16.70 -14.82
N THR A 289 12.55 -17.17 -14.87
CA THR A 289 13.08 -18.10 -13.84
C THR A 289 13.65 -17.33 -12.66
N PHE A 290 13.41 -17.76 -11.42
CA PHE A 290 14.04 -17.20 -10.21
C PHE A 290 14.16 -18.25 -9.11
N SER A 291 15.09 -18.04 -8.16
CA SER A 291 15.30 -18.93 -7.01
C SER A 291 14.45 -18.55 -5.80
N GLU A 292 14.28 -19.49 -4.87
CA GLU A 292 13.66 -19.25 -3.55
C GLU A 292 14.31 -18.07 -2.82
N GLU A 293 15.64 -18.07 -2.72
CA GLU A 293 16.41 -17.01 -2.04
C GLU A 293 16.13 -15.62 -2.64
N THR A 294 15.99 -15.54 -3.97
CA THR A 294 15.74 -14.27 -4.65
C THR A 294 14.35 -13.74 -4.32
N LEU A 295 13.33 -14.61 -4.30
CA LEU A 295 11.97 -14.22 -3.93
C LEU A 295 11.88 -13.90 -2.43
N ASP A 296 12.47 -14.72 -1.56
CA ASP A 296 12.48 -14.51 -0.10
C ASP A 296 13.08 -13.13 0.26
N LYS A 297 14.22 -12.79 -0.35
CA LYS A 297 14.84 -11.47 -0.18
C LYS A 297 13.93 -10.33 -0.62
N HIS A 298 13.23 -10.48 -1.75
CA HIS A 298 12.31 -9.47 -2.23
C HIS A 298 11.10 -9.30 -1.28
N ILE A 299 10.52 -10.40 -0.81
CA ILE A 299 9.43 -10.38 0.18
C ILE A 299 9.89 -9.71 1.48
N ALA A 300 11.08 -10.03 1.97
CA ALA A 300 11.65 -9.37 3.16
C ALA A 300 11.86 -7.86 2.95
N GLN A 301 12.26 -7.43 1.75
CA GLN A 301 12.41 -6.00 1.43
C GLN A 301 11.06 -5.26 1.41
N LEU A 302 10.01 -5.90 0.89
CA LEU A 302 8.66 -5.34 0.92
C LEU A 302 8.17 -5.17 2.36
N ILE A 303 8.38 -6.18 3.21
CA ILE A 303 7.96 -6.17 4.62
C ILE A 303 8.78 -5.18 5.46
N GLY A 304 10.11 -5.13 5.25
CA GLY A 304 11.05 -4.33 6.05
C GLY A 304 11.11 -2.84 5.71
N GLY A 305 10.28 -2.36 4.77
CA GLY A 305 10.22 -0.96 4.39
C GLY A 305 9.74 -0.05 5.55
N LEU A 306 10.49 1.01 5.85
CA LEU A 306 10.27 1.93 6.99
C LEU A 306 8.89 2.64 7.02
N LEU A 307 8.08 2.59 5.95
CA LEU A 307 6.92 3.48 5.76
C LEU A 307 5.69 2.87 5.05
N SER A 308 5.66 1.57 4.71
CA SER A 308 4.54 0.96 3.97
C SER A 308 3.91 -0.20 4.72
N ASP A 309 2.61 -0.44 4.51
CA ASP A 309 1.96 -1.73 4.82
C ASP A 309 2.42 -2.79 3.79
N GLY A 310 3.74 -2.91 3.57
CA GLY A 310 4.33 -3.73 2.52
C GLY A 310 4.02 -5.22 2.65
N GLN A 311 3.53 -5.65 3.82
CA GLN A 311 2.92 -6.97 4.02
C GLN A 311 1.78 -7.28 3.04
N VAL A 312 1.00 -6.26 2.64
CA VAL A 312 -0.10 -6.41 1.68
C VAL A 312 0.46 -6.74 0.30
N GLU A 313 1.45 -5.98 -0.14
CA GLU A 313 2.10 -6.22 -1.42
C GLU A 313 2.88 -7.53 -1.42
N ALA A 314 3.59 -7.86 -0.33
CA ALA A 314 4.27 -9.12 -0.16
C ALA A 314 3.30 -10.32 -0.30
N ALA A 315 2.13 -10.25 0.34
CA ALA A 315 1.11 -11.27 0.21
C ALA A 315 0.55 -11.31 -1.22
N ALA A 316 0.28 -10.16 -1.82
CA ALA A 316 -0.22 -10.09 -3.19
C ALA A 316 0.77 -10.68 -4.21
N VAL A 317 2.08 -10.45 -4.04
CA VAL A 317 3.12 -11.05 -4.89
C VAL A 317 3.18 -12.56 -4.66
N LEU A 318 3.32 -13.00 -3.41
CA LEU A 318 3.53 -14.41 -3.10
C LEU A 318 2.33 -15.29 -3.50
N TRP A 319 1.11 -14.81 -3.30
CA TRP A 319 -0.11 -15.51 -3.76
C TRP A 319 -0.48 -15.20 -5.21
N GLY A 320 -0.02 -14.09 -5.77
CA GLY A 320 -0.27 -13.68 -7.16
C GLY A 320 0.60 -14.38 -8.18
N ILE A 321 1.83 -14.77 -7.82
CA ILE A 321 2.77 -15.48 -8.71
C ILE A 321 2.14 -16.72 -9.37
N PRO A 322 1.48 -17.65 -8.65
CA PRO A 322 0.83 -18.80 -9.28
C PRO A 322 -0.13 -18.42 -10.42
N TYR A 323 -0.92 -17.36 -10.27
CA TYR A 323 -1.83 -16.89 -11.32
C TYR A 323 -1.09 -16.40 -12.56
N VAL A 324 -0.02 -15.63 -12.36
CA VAL A 324 0.81 -15.13 -13.48
C VAL A 324 1.45 -16.31 -14.22
N TYR A 325 1.98 -17.30 -13.50
CA TYR A 325 2.67 -18.43 -14.12
C TYR A 325 1.71 -19.43 -14.77
N ASP A 326 0.52 -19.65 -14.21
CA ASP A 326 -0.54 -20.43 -14.85
C ASP A 326 -0.96 -19.77 -16.17
N PHE A 327 -1.13 -18.45 -16.18
CA PHE A 327 -1.43 -17.68 -17.39
C PHE A 327 -0.31 -17.79 -18.43
N LEU A 328 0.95 -17.57 -18.04
CA LEU A 328 2.09 -17.63 -18.95
C LEU A 328 2.27 -19.02 -19.55
N LEU A 329 2.05 -20.08 -18.75
CA LEU A 329 2.08 -21.48 -19.22
C LEU A 329 0.96 -21.73 -20.23
N ASN A 330 -0.28 -21.31 -19.91
CA ASN A 330 -1.44 -21.47 -20.80
C ASN A 330 -1.22 -20.77 -22.14
N LYS A 331 -0.62 -19.57 -22.13
CA LYS A 331 -0.24 -18.83 -23.34
C LYS A 331 1.04 -19.34 -24.01
N GLN A 332 1.67 -20.39 -23.48
CA GLN A 332 2.91 -20.97 -24.02
C GLN A 332 4.08 -19.96 -24.09
N VAL A 333 4.09 -18.97 -23.19
CA VAL A 333 5.18 -18.00 -23.06
C VAL A 333 6.38 -18.63 -22.32
N ILE A 334 6.08 -19.53 -21.38
CA ILE A 334 7.07 -20.30 -20.62
C ILE A 334 6.86 -21.81 -20.77
N GLY A 335 7.93 -22.57 -20.55
CA GLY A 335 7.86 -24.03 -20.48
C GLY A 335 7.32 -24.58 -19.15
N GLN A 336 6.86 -25.84 -19.17
CA GLN A 336 6.34 -26.56 -18.00
C GLN A 336 7.37 -26.66 -16.85
N ALA A 337 8.66 -26.76 -17.17
CA ALA A 337 9.72 -26.87 -16.17
C ALA A 337 9.84 -25.58 -15.33
N ILE A 338 9.82 -24.42 -15.99
CA ILE A 338 9.86 -23.10 -15.33
C ILE A 338 8.63 -22.92 -14.45
N HIS A 339 7.46 -23.28 -14.96
CA HIS A 339 6.21 -23.26 -14.19
C HIS A 339 6.33 -24.09 -12.90
N GLN A 340 6.73 -25.36 -13.00
CA GLN A 340 6.85 -26.25 -11.83
C GLN A 340 7.86 -25.75 -10.81
N GLU A 341 8.99 -25.21 -11.26
CA GLU A 341 10.02 -24.63 -10.39
C GLU A 341 9.46 -23.44 -9.59
N VAL A 342 8.76 -22.52 -10.25
CA VAL A 342 8.17 -21.35 -9.58
C VAL A 342 7.06 -21.72 -8.61
N ILE A 343 6.19 -22.67 -8.97
CA ILE A 343 5.14 -23.15 -8.06
C ILE A 343 5.77 -23.81 -6.82
N ALA A 344 6.86 -24.57 -6.98
CA ALA A 344 7.58 -25.15 -5.84
C ALA A 344 8.17 -24.06 -4.93
N VAL A 345 8.79 -23.02 -5.50
CA VAL A 345 9.34 -21.89 -4.72
C VAL A 345 8.25 -21.21 -3.88
N THR A 346 7.11 -20.86 -4.48
CA THR A 346 6.02 -20.21 -3.73
C THR A 346 5.42 -21.12 -2.65
N SER A 347 5.35 -22.42 -2.89
CA SER A 347 4.87 -23.41 -1.93
C SER A 347 5.76 -23.53 -0.69
N VAL A 348 7.07 -23.26 -0.82
CA VAL A 348 8.00 -23.24 0.32
C VAL A 348 7.89 -21.94 1.13
N LEU A 349 7.64 -20.81 0.48
CA LEU A 349 7.63 -19.50 1.16
C LEU A 349 6.30 -19.16 1.83
N LYS A 350 5.16 -19.61 1.29
CA LYS A 350 3.83 -19.34 1.89
C LYS A 350 3.73 -19.75 3.36
N PRO A 351 4.13 -20.97 3.78
CA PRO A 351 4.09 -21.35 5.19
C PRO A 351 4.92 -20.44 6.10
N LYS A 352 6.11 -19.98 5.65
CA LYS A 352 6.96 -19.05 6.41
C LYS A 352 6.23 -17.72 6.65
N MET A 353 5.58 -17.19 5.61
CA MET A 353 4.81 -15.96 5.74
C MET A 353 3.58 -16.14 6.66
N ILE A 354 2.89 -17.28 6.55
CA ILE A 354 1.74 -17.62 7.42
C ILE A 354 2.14 -17.64 8.89
N GLU A 355 3.31 -18.24 9.20
CA GLU A 355 3.85 -18.31 10.56
C GLU A 355 4.17 -16.92 11.12
N VAL A 356 4.87 -16.07 10.34
CA VAL A 356 5.24 -14.73 10.80
C VAL A 356 4.02 -13.82 11.00
N PHE A 357 3.02 -13.91 10.13
CA PHE A 357 1.84 -13.05 10.18
C PHE A 357 0.65 -13.70 10.87
N GLU A 358 0.87 -14.72 11.71
CA GLU A 358 -0.20 -15.61 12.17
C GLU A 358 -1.40 -14.92 12.85
N ARG A 359 -1.21 -13.72 13.42
CA ARG A 359 -2.25 -12.88 14.04
C ARG A 359 -2.90 -11.89 13.07
N TYR A 360 -2.22 -11.57 11.97
CA TYR A 360 -2.61 -10.56 10.98
C TYR A 360 -3.11 -11.15 9.66
N LEU A 361 -3.16 -12.49 9.52
CA LEU A 361 -3.63 -13.14 8.29
C LEU A 361 -5.03 -12.70 7.88
N TRP A 362 -5.90 -12.37 8.84
CA TRP A 362 -7.23 -11.83 8.55
C TRP A 362 -7.17 -10.53 7.74
N GLN A 363 -6.15 -9.68 7.96
CA GLN A 363 -5.97 -8.47 7.15
C GLN A 363 -5.59 -8.83 5.71
N LEU A 364 -4.97 -9.99 5.50
CA LEU A 364 -4.52 -10.50 4.21
C LEU A 364 -5.50 -11.49 3.58
N ASP A 365 -6.74 -11.62 4.09
CA ASP A 365 -7.73 -12.60 3.60
C ASP A 365 -8.03 -12.44 2.10
N PHE A 366 -7.76 -11.27 1.54
CA PHE A 366 -8.06 -10.92 0.16
C PHE A 366 -7.49 -11.91 -0.85
N VAL A 367 -6.35 -12.56 -0.54
CA VAL A 367 -5.72 -13.56 -1.43
C VAL A 367 -6.64 -14.78 -1.66
N HIS A 368 -7.60 -14.98 -0.76
CA HIS A 368 -8.63 -16.03 -0.81
C HIS A 368 -9.99 -15.56 -1.32
N ARG A 369 -10.12 -14.28 -1.69
CA ARG A 369 -11.30 -13.76 -2.40
C ARG A 369 -11.24 -14.01 -3.90
N TRP A 370 -10.04 -14.28 -4.40
CA TRP A 370 -9.81 -14.69 -5.78
C TRP A 370 -10.15 -16.18 -5.91
N LEU A 371 -10.69 -16.60 -7.06
CA LEU A 371 -10.82 -18.04 -7.32
C LEU A 371 -9.44 -18.68 -7.41
N PRO A 372 -9.24 -19.93 -6.93
CA PRO A 372 -7.91 -20.52 -6.82
C PRO A 372 -7.15 -20.56 -8.15
N PRO A 373 -5.81 -20.42 -8.15
CA PRO A 373 -4.99 -20.61 -9.33
C PRO A 373 -5.05 -22.08 -9.80
N ASP A 374 -4.86 -22.32 -11.09
CA ASP A 374 -5.03 -23.65 -11.71
C ASP A 374 -4.01 -24.68 -11.19
N SER A 375 -2.86 -24.19 -10.72
CA SER A 375 -1.78 -24.97 -10.11
C SER A 375 -1.99 -25.34 -8.64
N VAL A 376 -3.03 -24.80 -7.97
CA VAL A 376 -3.27 -25.03 -6.53
C VAL A 376 -4.54 -25.86 -6.33
N VAL A 377 -4.46 -26.85 -5.45
CA VAL A 377 -5.58 -27.72 -5.11
C VAL A 377 -6.63 -26.92 -4.31
N GLU A 378 -7.90 -27.01 -4.74
CA GLU A 378 -9.02 -26.26 -4.15
C GLU A 378 -9.19 -26.55 -2.64
N ALA A 379 -8.95 -27.80 -2.22
CA ALA A 379 -9.03 -28.18 -0.82
C ALA A 379 -7.99 -27.47 0.06
N ASP A 380 -6.75 -27.36 -0.43
CA ASP A 380 -5.66 -26.66 0.28
C ASP A 380 -5.95 -25.16 0.33
N PHE A 381 -6.43 -24.58 -0.78
CA PHE A 381 -6.83 -23.18 -0.84
C PHE A 381 -7.97 -22.85 0.15
N THR A 382 -8.95 -23.75 0.27
CA THR A 382 -10.08 -23.59 1.19
C THR A 382 -9.64 -23.71 2.66
N ALA A 383 -8.72 -24.64 2.95
CA ALA A 383 -8.16 -24.80 4.29
C ALA A 383 -7.33 -23.57 4.70
N GLU A 384 -6.49 -23.06 3.79
CA GLU A 384 -5.72 -21.82 3.98
C GLU A 384 -6.66 -20.61 4.20
N ALA A 385 -7.74 -20.49 3.42
CA ALA A 385 -8.73 -19.42 3.60
C ALA A 385 -9.38 -19.43 5.00
N ALA A 386 -9.71 -20.61 5.53
CA ALA A 386 -10.26 -20.74 6.89
C ALA A 386 -9.24 -20.31 7.96
N LEU A 387 -7.96 -20.67 7.77
CA LEU A 387 -6.88 -20.23 8.65
C LEU A 387 -6.77 -18.69 8.68
N PHE A 388 -6.79 -18.04 7.51
CA PHE A 388 -6.73 -16.59 7.40
C PHE A 388 -7.91 -15.92 8.10
N ALA A 389 -9.14 -16.38 7.84
CA ALA A 389 -10.34 -15.81 8.45
C ALA A 389 -10.36 -15.96 9.98
N SER A 390 -9.96 -17.12 10.51
CA SER A 390 -9.92 -17.38 11.96
C SER A 390 -8.80 -16.63 12.69
N SER A 391 -7.83 -16.08 11.98
CA SER A 391 -6.69 -15.41 12.60
C SER A 391 -7.08 -14.17 13.40
N ILE A 392 -8.23 -13.55 13.12
CA ILE A 392 -8.79 -12.43 13.89
C ILE A 392 -9.17 -12.82 15.33
N GLU A 393 -9.37 -14.11 15.60
CA GLU A 393 -9.73 -14.63 16.92
C GLU A 393 -8.50 -14.87 17.82
N LYS A 394 -7.28 -14.79 17.25
CA LYS A 394 -6.02 -14.95 18.00
C LYS A 394 -5.68 -13.68 18.78
N VAL A 395 -6.38 -13.49 19.90
CA VAL A 395 -6.25 -12.33 20.77
C VAL A 395 -5.13 -12.51 21.80
N THR A 396 -4.31 -11.47 21.97
CA THR A 396 -3.35 -11.38 23.08
C THR A 396 -3.84 -10.30 24.06
N PRO A 397 -4.07 -10.59 25.35
CA PRO A 397 -4.46 -9.56 26.30
C PRO A 397 -3.38 -8.48 26.45
N LEU A 398 -3.80 -7.22 26.60
CA LEU A 398 -2.87 -6.12 26.88
C LEU A 398 -2.04 -6.40 28.15
N ALA A 399 -0.75 -6.10 28.10
CA ALA A 399 0.16 -6.30 29.21
C ALA A 399 -0.29 -5.52 30.46
N THR A 400 -0.19 -6.18 31.61
CA THR A 400 -0.49 -5.61 32.94
C THR A 400 0.75 -5.07 33.66
N GLU A 401 1.94 -5.34 33.12
CA GLU A 401 3.21 -4.85 33.68
C GLU A 401 3.68 -3.61 32.89
N PRO A 402 4.10 -2.53 33.57
CA PRO A 402 4.67 -1.35 32.91
C PRO A 402 5.90 -1.69 32.06
N GLY A 403 6.05 -1.00 30.92
CA GLY A 403 7.20 -1.18 30.02
C GLY A 403 7.22 -2.49 29.23
N LYS A 404 6.23 -3.37 29.42
CA LYS A 404 5.99 -4.53 28.54
C LYS A 404 4.89 -4.16 27.54
N GLY A 405 5.18 -4.29 26.25
CA GLY A 405 4.27 -3.98 25.15
C GLY A 405 4.73 -4.66 23.86
N ASN A 406 3.81 -4.87 22.93
CA ASN A 406 4.03 -5.72 21.76
C ASN A 406 4.69 -5.00 20.59
N LEU A 407 4.58 -3.67 20.44
CA LEU A 407 5.08 -3.01 19.23
C LEU A 407 6.59 -3.26 18.97
N GLU A 408 7.42 -3.10 20.00
CA GLU A 408 8.87 -3.35 19.88
C GLU A 408 9.17 -4.85 19.67
N SER A 409 8.37 -5.75 20.28
CA SER A 409 8.51 -7.19 20.05
C SER A 409 8.07 -7.62 18.65
N PHE A 410 7.06 -6.96 18.07
CA PHE A 410 6.57 -7.17 16.71
C PHE A 410 7.64 -6.77 15.69
N TYR A 411 8.25 -5.58 15.83
CA TYR A 411 9.38 -5.20 14.97
C TYR A 411 10.59 -6.14 15.12
N ASN A 412 10.80 -6.71 16.32
CA ASN A 412 11.87 -7.67 16.55
C ASN A 412 11.61 -9.06 15.91
N GLN A 413 10.37 -9.45 15.66
CA GLN A 413 10.02 -10.72 14.97
C GLN A 413 10.43 -10.73 13.49
N PHE A 414 10.57 -9.56 12.86
CA PHE A 414 11.04 -9.45 11.47
C PHE A 414 12.55 -9.61 11.31
N LYS A 415 13.31 -9.75 12.41
CA LYS A 415 14.75 -10.04 12.36
C LYS A 415 15.06 -11.46 11.86
N ASP A 416 14.06 -12.35 11.88
CA ASP A 416 14.22 -13.74 11.44
C ASP A 416 14.08 -13.92 9.91
N PHE A 417 13.60 -12.89 9.19
CA PHE A 417 13.82 -12.82 7.74
C PHE A 417 15.29 -12.48 7.52
N ASN A 418 15.96 -13.24 6.65
CA ASN A 418 17.41 -13.19 6.41
C ASN A 418 17.92 -11.76 6.19
N SER A 419 18.23 -11.06 7.28
CA SER A 419 18.61 -9.66 7.30
C SER A 419 20.13 -9.52 7.32
N ASP A 420 20.86 -10.38 6.60
CA ASP A 420 22.25 -10.14 6.19
C ASP A 420 22.29 -9.04 5.11
N ILE A 421 21.60 -7.92 5.37
CA ILE A 421 21.67 -6.66 4.63
C ILE A 421 22.73 -5.77 5.32
N THR A 422 23.84 -6.36 5.72
CA THR A 422 25.06 -5.64 6.11
C THR A 422 26.21 -6.08 5.22
N ASP A 423 26.05 -5.93 3.91
CA ASP A 423 27.18 -5.89 2.98
C ASP A 423 26.83 -5.08 1.72
N ASN A 424 26.19 -3.93 1.92
CA ASN A 424 26.28 -2.87 0.92
C ASN A 424 27.56 -2.09 1.18
N LYS A 425 28.54 -2.29 0.28
CA LYS A 425 29.71 -1.43 0.10
C LYS A 425 29.30 0.02 0.31
N GLU A 426 29.90 0.64 1.32
CA GLU A 426 29.83 2.07 1.59
C GLU A 426 30.07 2.85 0.29
N ALA A 427 29.02 3.50 -0.22
CA ALA A 427 29.22 4.65 -1.08
C ALA A 427 29.84 5.75 -0.20
N PRO A 428 30.90 6.44 -0.65
CA PRO A 428 31.72 7.28 0.22
C PRO A 428 30.95 8.49 0.75
N PHE A 429 30.68 8.47 2.05
CA PHE A 429 30.39 9.65 2.86
C PHE A 429 31.62 10.55 2.96
N LEU A 430 31.46 11.87 2.77
CA LEU A 430 32.26 12.92 3.40
C LEU A 430 31.43 14.23 3.49
N PRO A 431 31.70 15.17 4.42
CA PRO A 431 32.11 14.99 5.82
C PRO A 431 31.36 15.92 6.82
N ASN A 432 31.31 15.47 8.09
CA ASN A 432 31.22 16.13 9.42
C ASN A 432 30.63 17.56 9.67
N PRO A 433 30.12 17.80 10.90
CA PRO A 433 29.11 18.82 11.22
C PRO A 433 29.71 20.19 11.54
N ARG A 434 28.91 21.24 11.30
CA ARG A 434 29.12 22.56 11.92
C ARG A 434 28.11 22.76 13.04
N LEU A 435 28.63 23.16 14.19
CA LEU A 435 27.91 23.73 15.34
C LEU A 435 27.04 24.90 14.85
N PHE A 436 25.74 24.84 15.14
CA PHE A 436 24.83 25.98 15.00
C PHE A 436 24.63 26.65 16.35
N GLU A 437 24.85 27.95 16.39
CA GLU A 437 24.41 28.84 17.48
C GLU A 437 22.87 28.95 17.47
N PRO A 438 22.23 29.13 18.64
CA PRO A 438 20.77 29.25 18.71
C PRO A 438 20.29 30.60 18.15
N PRO A 439 19.22 30.65 17.35
CA PRO A 439 18.66 31.91 16.86
C PRO A 439 17.73 32.58 17.89
N ASP A 440 17.71 33.91 17.84
CA ASP A 440 16.84 34.79 18.61
C ASP A 440 15.34 34.45 18.47
N ILE A 441 14.67 34.37 19.61
CA ILE A 441 13.23 34.12 19.73
C ILE A 441 12.46 35.38 19.29
N LYS A 442 11.65 35.24 18.23
CA LYS A 442 10.62 36.21 17.83
C LYS A 442 9.23 35.64 18.15
N PRO A 443 8.23 36.50 18.41
CA PRO A 443 6.95 36.11 19.01
C PRO A 443 6.15 35.11 18.16
N GLU A 444 5.47 34.21 18.87
CA GLU A 444 4.74 33.05 18.37
C GLU A 444 3.66 33.42 17.33
N LYS A 445 3.71 32.72 16.20
CA LYS A 445 2.62 32.59 15.25
C LYS A 445 1.76 31.38 15.64
N PRO A 446 0.47 31.36 15.28
CA PRO A 446 -0.39 30.20 15.53
C PRO A 446 0.23 28.90 14.98
N PRO A 447 0.02 27.75 15.65
CA PRO A 447 0.70 26.50 15.36
C PRO A 447 0.34 25.98 13.97
N LYS A 448 1.36 25.51 13.25
CA LYS A 448 1.20 24.87 11.94
C LYS A 448 0.82 23.41 12.13
N LYS A 449 -0.09 22.88 11.28
CA LYS A 449 -0.35 21.44 11.16
C LYS A 449 0.97 20.68 11.04
N ARG A 450 1.07 19.51 11.68
CA ARG A 450 2.23 18.60 11.59
C ARG A 450 2.41 18.20 10.13
N LYS A 451 3.62 18.39 9.60
CA LYS A 451 3.95 18.04 8.21
C LYS A 451 4.09 16.52 8.09
N SER A 452 3.49 15.91 7.09
CA SER A 452 3.67 14.48 6.79
C SER A 452 5.15 14.17 6.48
N PRO A 453 5.63 12.93 6.64
CA PRO A 453 6.96 12.52 6.20
C PRO A 453 7.27 12.90 4.73
N LEU A 454 6.30 12.76 3.81
CA LEU A 454 6.46 13.22 2.42
C LEU A 454 6.57 14.75 2.32
N MET A 455 5.80 15.50 3.10
CA MET A 455 5.94 16.97 3.19
C MET A 455 7.30 17.38 3.77
N GLN A 456 7.86 16.61 4.70
CA GLN A 456 9.20 16.83 5.24
C GLN A 456 10.29 16.52 4.21
N ALA A 457 10.09 15.50 3.37
CA ALA A 457 10.97 15.21 2.24
C ALA A 457 10.91 16.28 1.14
N ALA A 458 9.72 16.82 0.85
CA ALA A 458 9.54 17.92 -0.11
C ALA A 458 10.22 19.22 0.36
N ASP A 459 10.14 19.54 1.66
CA ASP A 459 10.86 20.67 2.26
C ASP A 459 12.39 20.57 2.10
N LEU A 460 12.94 19.36 2.08
CA LEU A 460 14.38 19.12 1.85
C LEU A 460 14.77 19.35 0.38
N PHE A 461 13.86 19.06 -0.56
CA PHE A 461 14.04 19.35 -1.99
C PHE A 461 14.04 20.85 -2.28
N ASP A 462 13.10 21.61 -1.70
CA ASP A 462 12.96 23.05 -1.92
C ASP A 462 14.11 23.88 -1.33
N ARG A 463 14.73 23.42 -0.23
CA ARG A 463 15.92 24.10 0.33
C ARG A 463 17.14 24.05 -0.58
N ASN A 464 17.23 23.06 -1.47
CA ASN A 464 18.35 22.90 -2.40
C ASN A 464 18.19 23.73 -3.68
N THR A 465 16.96 24.10 -4.05
CA THR A 465 16.69 24.89 -5.27
C THR A 465 16.74 26.41 -5.00
N SER A 466 16.53 26.86 -3.76
CA SER A 466 16.51 28.30 -3.42
C SER A 466 17.88 28.99 -3.30
N SER A 467 19.00 28.27 -3.36
CA SER A 467 20.35 28.82 -3.14
C SER A 467 21.12 29.24 -4.42
N LYS A 468 20.61 28.96 -5.62
CA LYS A 468 21.31 29.26 -6.89
C LYS A 468 20.94 30.59 -7.57
N GLY A 469 20.19 31.46 -6.90
CA GLY A 469 19.64 32.68 -7.52
C GLY A 469 20.13 34.00 -6.92
N LYS A 470 21.45 34.23 -6.72
CA LYS A 470 21.98 35.59 -6.40
C LYS A 470 23.51 35.68 -6.48
N GLN A 471 24.09 35.67 -7.68
CA GLN A 471 25.41 36.29 -7.91
C GLN A 471 25.70 36.47 -9.41
N LYS A 472 25.22 37.56 -10.00
CA LYS A 472 25.83 38.19 -11.19
C LYS A 472 25.31 39.62 -11.35
N LYS A 473 26.01 40.57 -10.73
CA LYS A 473 26.14 41.98 -11.15
C LYS A 473 27.13 42.69 -10.22
N LYS A 474 28.38 42.79 -10.66
CA LYS A 474 29.31 43.91 -10.43
C LYS A 474 30.68 43.60 -11.06
N LYS A 475 30.96 44.26 -12.18
CA LYS A 475 32.26 44.82 -12.57
C LYS A 475 32.06 45.73 -13.79
N LYS A 476 32.05 47.05 -13.51
CA LYS A 476 32.95 47.99 -14.19
C LYS A 476 34.18 48.09 -13.32
#